data_AF-A0A6G8FVH8-F1
#
_entry.id   AF-A0A6G8FVH8-F1
#
_cell.length_a   1.000
_cell.length_b   1.000
_cell.length_c   1.000
_cell.angle_alpha   90.00
_cell.angle_beta   90.00
_cell.angle_gamma   90.00
#
_symmetry.space_group_name_H-M   'P 1'
#
loop_
_entity.id
_entity.type
_entity.pdbx_description
1 polymer ?
#
loop_
_entity_poly.entity_id
_entity_poly.type
_entity_poly.pdbx_seq_one_letter_code
_entity_poly.pdbx_strand_id
1 'polypeptide(L)'
;MTRRPPLSWFTLAAVLGTVHAVASISWALGGDLLVETVGEWARSWREASPLSAGLALGTIGVGKLAAAWVPWVAARRGGPRHGLRLAAWLGAAGLGLYGLANTVAGAVALTGVLGPLDDPVATRGHVLLWDPLFLLWALALAAGLWATRERRPTPEGAGRRPDAVGLRRG
;
A
#
# COMPACT_ATOMS: atom_id res chain seq x y z
N MET A 1 20.92 15.02 -18.19
CA MET A 1 19.76 14.14 -18.44
C MET A 1 19.14 13.74 -17.10
N THR A 2 18.02 14.33 -16.72
CA THR A 2 17.30 13.98 -15.48
C THR A 2 16.62 12.62 -15.66
N ARG A 3 17.22 11.54 -15.14
CA ARG A 3 16.54 10.23 -15.12
C ARG A 3 15.22 10.42 -14.36
N ARG A 4 14.08 10.08 -14.97
CA ARG A 4 12.76 10.08 -14.29
C ARG A 4 12.72 8.95 -13.25
N PRO A 5 12.07 9.12 -12.09
CA PRO A 5 11.90 8.04 -11.12
C PRO A 5 11.20 6.84 -11.77
N PRO A 6 11.49 5.59 -11.37
CA PRO A 6 10.83 4.43 -11.95
C PRO A 6 9.38 4.42 -11.47
N LEU A 7 8.51 5.07 -12.25
CA LEU A 7 7.08 5.14 -12.02
C LEU A 7 6.40 3.77 -12.11
N SER A 8 7.07 2.76 -12.69
CA SER A 8 6.56 1.40 -12.82
C SER A 8 6.16 0.79 -11.47
N TRP A 9 6.98 0.93 -10.43
CA TRP A 9 6.69 0.39 -9.10
C TRP A 9 5.48 1.06 -8.45
N PHE A 10 5.41 2.40 -8.51
CA PHE A 10 4.23 3.12 -8.01
C PHE A 10 2.97 2.82 -8.83
N THR A 11 3.12 2.55 -10.14
CA THR A 11 1.99 2.19 -11.01
C THR A 11 1.48 0.81 -10.65
N LEU A 12 2.37 -0.15 -10.44
CA LEU A 12 2.02 -1.48 -9.95
C LEU A 12 1.31 -1.39 -8.59
N ALA A 13 1.85 -0.62 -7.64
CA ALA A 13 1.22 -0.37 -6.36
C ALA A 13 -0.18 0.27 -6.51
N ALA A 14 -0.34 1.23 -7.43
CA ALA A 14 -1.62 1.87 -7.70
C ALA A 14 -2.66 0.87 -8.25
N VAL A 15 -2.26 0.00 -9.17
CA VAL A 15 -3.13 -1.05 -9.72
C VAL A 15 -3.55 -2.04 -8.63
N LEU A 16 -2.59 -2.59 -7.87
CA LEU A 16 -2.88 -3.58 -6.81
C LEU A 16 -3.78 -2.99 -5.72
N GLY A 17 -3.50 -1.76 -5.28
CA GLY A 17 -4.35 -1.06 -4.31
C GLY A 17 -5.74 -0.73 -4.85
N THR A 18 -5.86 -0.47 -6.16
CA THR A 18 -7.16 -0.24 -6.81
C THR A 18 -8.01 -1.50 -6.83
N VAL A 19 -7.43 -2.68 -7.10
CA VAL A 19 -8.15 -3.96 -7.03
C VAL A 19 -8.78 -4.16 -5.65
N HIS A 20 -7.98 -3.94 -4.59
CA HIS A 20 -8.45 -3.98 -3.20
C HIS A 20 -9.56 -2.97 -2.90
N ALA A 21 -9.42 -1.76 -3.43
CA ALA A 21 -10.40 -0.71 -3.21
C ALA A 21 -11.73 -0.98 -3.93
N VAL A 22 -11.68 -1.46 -5.18
CA VAL A 22 -12.87 -1.82 -5.97
C VAL A 22 -13.68 -2.88 -5.24
N ALA A 23 -13.02 -3.91 -4.70
CA ALA A 23 -13.70 -4.91 -3.88
C ALA A 23 -14.41 -4.28 -2.68
N SER A 24 -13.71 -3.46 -1.89
CA SER A 24 -14.28 -2.79 -0.71
C SER A 24 -15.45 -1.84 -1.05
N ILE A 25 -15.32 -1.06 -2.12
CA ILE A 25 -16.37 -0.15 -2.59
C ILE A 25 -17.57 -0.95 -3.13
N SER A 26 -17.33 -2.04 -3.87
CA SER A 26 -18.42 -2.88 -4.36
C SER A 26 -19.23 -3.46 -3.21
N TRP A 27 -18.58 -3.94 -2.14
CA TRP A 27 -19.26 -4.44 -0.95
C TRP A 27 -20.01 -3.32 -0.20
N ALA A 28 -19.44 -2.11 -0.17
CA ALA A 28 -20.09 -0.95 0.42
C ALA A 28 -21.41 -0.58 -0.28
N LEU A 29 -21.47 -0.81 -1.60
CA LEU A 29 -22.65 -0.60 -2.43
C LEU A 29 -23.61 -1.80 -2.45
N GLY A 30 -23.34 -2.83 -1.64
CA GLY A 30 -24.16 -4.03 -1.56
C GLY A 30 -23.87 -5.09 -2.65
N GLY A 31 -22.78 -4.95 -3.40
CA GLY A 31 -22.33 -5.98 -4.34
C GLY A 31 -21.66 -7.16 -3.64
N ASP A 32 -21.67 -8.32 -4.31
CA ASP A 32 -21.16 -9.57 -3.73
C ASP A 32 -19.85 -10.05 -4.36
N LEU A 33 -19.13 -9.13 -5.01
CA LEU A 33 -17.88 -9.43 -5.72
C LEU A 33 -16.89 -10.16 -4.81
N LEU A 34 -16.71 -11.47 -5.02
CA LEU A 34 -15.81 -12.29 -4.21
C LEU A 34 -16.08 -12.23 -2.69
N VAL A 35 -17.29 -11.88 -2.24
CA VAL A 35 -17.57 -11.71 -0.80
C VAL A 35 -17.35 -13.00 -0.01
N GLU A 36 -17.61 -14.14 -0.64
CA GLU A 36 -17.40 -15.49 -0.07
C GLU A 36 -15.93 -15.76 0.26
N THR A 37 -15.01 -15.09 -0.42
CA THR A 37 -13.57 -15.26 -0.24
C THR A 37 -13.00 -14.41 0.91
N VAL A 38 -13.82 -13.56 1.54
CA VAL A 38 -13.46 -12.70 2.69
C VAL A 38 -13.99 -13.28 4.00
N GLY A 39 -15.06 -14.08 3.93
CA GLY A 39 -15.63 -14.83 5.04
C GLY A 39 -17.01 -14.39 5.51
N GLU A 40 -17.67 -15.28 6.25
CA GLU A 40 -19.03 -15.13 6.76
C GLU A 40 -19.24 -13.86 7.60
N TRP A 41 -18.19 -13.37 8.27
CA TRP A 41 -18.25 -12.14 9.06
C TRP A 41 -18.66 -10.93 8.21
N ALA A 42 -18.24 -10.87 6.93
CA ALA A 42 -18.55 -9.76 6.04
C ALA A 42 -20.02 -9.78 5.61
N ARG A 43 -20.60 -10.97 5.39
CA ARG A 43 -22.04 -11.12 5.11
C ARG A 43 -22.86 -10.81 6.35
N SER A 44 -22.57 -11.47 7.47
CA SER A 44 -23.33 -11.30 8.71
C SER A 44 -23.32 -9.84 9.21
N TRP A 45 -22.20 -9.11 9.05
CA TRP A 45 -22.18 -7.68 9.37
C TRP A 45 -23.06 -6.84 8.44
N ARG A 46 -23.05 -7.12 7.14
CA ARG A 46 -23.94 -6.45 6.17
C ARG A 46 -25.41 -6.73 6.44
N GLU A 47 -25.76 -7.97 6.81
CA GLU A 47 -27.12 -8.36 7.16
C GLU A 47 -27.58 -7.70 8.46
N ALA A 48 -26.71 -7.69 9.48
CA ALA A 48 -27.04 -7.12 10.78
C ALA A 48 -27.16 -5.60 10.76
N SER A 49 -26.33 -4.89 9.97
CA SER A 49 -26.31 -3.42 9.95
C SER A 49 -25.79 -2.85 8.62
N PRO A 50 -26.64 -2.85 7.56
CA PRO A 50 -26.23 -2.49 6.19
C PRO A 50 -25.59 -1.11 6.07
N LEU A 51 -26.16 -0.09 6.74
CA LEU A 51 -25.64 1.28 6.69
C LEU A 51 -24.24 1.38 7.30
N SER A 52 -24.02 0.74 8.46
CA SER A 52 -22.72 0.78 9.14
C SER A 52 -21.64 0.06 8.35
N ALA A 53 -21.97 -1.11 7.80
CA ALA A 53 -21.07 -1.89 6.94
C ALA A 53 -20.76 -1.10 5.67
N GLY A 54 -21.77 -0.51 5.04
CA GLY A 54 -21.62 0.33 3.85
C GLY A 54 -20.69 1.52 4.08
N LEU A 55 -20.91 2.30 5.15
CA LEU A 55 -20.06 3.44 5.48
C LEU A 55 -18.62 3.03 5.80
N ALA A 56 -18.44 1.97 6.59
CA ALA A 56 -17.11 1.49 6.97
C ALA A 56 -16.34 0.95 5.76
N LEU A 57 -16.95 0.08 4.94
CA LEU A 57 -16.33 -0.48 3.74
C LEU A 57 -16.07 0.59 2.68
N GLY A 58 -16.97 1.56 2.53
CA GLY A 58 -16.78 2.71 1.65
C GLY A 58 -15.59 3.56 2.09
N THR A 59 -15.50 3.87 3.39
CA THR A 59 -14.36 4.59 3.98
C THR A 59 -13.05 3.84 3.76
N ILE A 60 -13.04 2.53 4.00
CA ILE A 60 -11.88 1.65 3.76
C ILE A 60 -11.49 1.68 2.27
N GLY A 61 -12.46 1.60 1.37
CA GLY A 61 -12.25 1.64 -0.08
C GLY A 61 -11.63 2.96 -0.54
N VAL A 62 -12.17 4.09 -0.09
CA VAL A 62 -11.61 5.43 -0.38
C VAL A 62 -10.21 5.56 0.20
N GLY A 63 -9.98 5.09 1.43
CA GLY A 63 -8.66 5.06 2.06
C GLY A 63 -7.64 4.26 1.25
N LYS A 64 -8.04 3.09 0.73
CA LYS A 64 -7.20 2.26 -0.15
C LYS A 64 -6.86 2.97 -1.46
N LEU A 65 -7.84 3.62 -2.11
CA LEU A 65 -7.58 4.43 -3.31
C LEU A 65 -6.59 5.56 -3.01
N ALA A 66 -6.78 6.28 -1.91
CA ALA A 66 -5.86 7.34 -1.51
C ALA A 66 -4.44 6.79 -1.27
N ALA A 67 -4.31 5.69 -0.51
CA ALA A 67 -3.04 5.04 -0.26
C ALA A 67 -2.36 4.53 -1.54
N ALA A 68 -3.13 4.09 -2.53
CA ALA A 68 -2.63 3.59 -3.80
C ALA A 68 -2.16 4.73 -4.73
N TRP A 69 -2.94 5.80 -4.84
CA TRP A 69 -2.74 6.84 -5.84
C TRP A 69 -1.92 8.04 -5.35
N VAL A 70 -1.99 8.41 -4.08
CA VAL A 70 -1.25 9.58 -3.55
C VAL A 70 0.27 9.43 -3.73
N PRO A 71 0.91 8.27 -3.41
CA PRO A 71 2.33 8.09 -3.68
C PRO A 71 2.68 8.17 -5.17
N TRP A 72 1.81 7.66 -6.04
CA TRP A 72 2.01 7.72 -7.49
C TRP A 72 1.95 9.15 -8.03
N VAL A 73 0.95 9.94 -7.61
CA VAL A 73 0.85 11.36 -7.98
C VAL A 73 2.05 12.14 -7.47
N ALA A 74 2.49 11.87 -6.24
CA ALA A 74 3.67 12.50 -5.67
C ALA A 74 4.94 12.14 -6.45
N ALA A 75 5.11 10.87 -6.84
CA ALA A 75 6.23 10.42 -7.66
C ALA A 75 6.29 11.12 -9.02
N ARG A 76 5.14 11.42 -9.64
CA ARG A 76 5.06 12.21 -10.88
C ARG A 76 5.48 13.68 -10.70
N ARG A 77 5.26 14.24 -9.52
CA ARG A 77 5.53 15.65 -9.19
C ARG A 77 6.92 15.89 -8.57
N GLY A 78 7.86 14.97 -8.76
CA GLY A 78 9.23 15.09 -8.24
C GLY A 78 9.50 14.28 -6.96
N GLY A 79 8.55 13.48 -6.50
CA GLY A 79 8.71 12.55 -5.38
C GLY A 79 7.89 12.92 -4.13
N PRO A 80 7.63 11.95 -3.23
CA PRO A 80 6.91 12.19 -1.99
C PRO A 80 7.72 13.05 -1.02
N ARG A 81 7.06 14.07 -0.45
CA ARG A 81 7.58 14.89 0.66
C ARG A 81 7.82 14.02 1.90
N HIS A 82 8.61 14.50 2.86
CA HIS A 82 9.03 13.72 4.04
C HIS A 82 7.87 13.05 4.79
N GLY A 83 6.81 13.79 5.15
CA GLY A 83 5.66 13.23 5.87
C GLY A 83 4.92 12.16 5.09
N LEU A 84 4.61 12.42 3.80
CA LEU A 84 3.98 11.43 2.92
C LEU A 84 4.86 10.19 2.74
N ARG A 85 6.18 10.39 2.64
CA ARG A 85 7.14 9.30 2.51
C ARG A 85 7.16 8.42 3.75
N LEU A 86 7.13 9.00 4.95
CA LEU A 86 7.01 8.26 6.20
C LEU A 86 5.69 7.49 6.26
N ALA A 87 4.57 8.15 5.96
CA ALA A 87 3.26 7.51 5.93
C ALA A 87 3.21 6.35 4.92
N ALA A 88 3.80 6.52 3.74
CA ALA A 88 3.88 5.46 2.73
C ALA A 88 4.76 4.28 3.16
N TRP A 89 5.86 4.54 3.89
CA TRP A 89 6.68 3.48 4.47
C TRP A 89 5.94 2.72 5.58
N LEU A 90 5.26 3.44 6.48
CA LEU A 90 4.43 2.82 7.52
C LEU A 90 3.30 1.99 6.90
N GLY A 91 2.65 2.51 5.87
CA GLY A 91 1.64 1.79 5.11
C GLY A 91 2.20 0.53 4.45
N ALA A 92 3.34 0.62 3.76
CA ALA A 92 4.00 -0.53 3.16
C ALA A 92 4.39 -1.59 4.21
N ALA A 93 4.95 -1.17 5.35
CA ALA A 93 5.31 -2.08 6.43
C ALA A 93 4.07 -2.76 7.02
N GLY A 94 3.01 -2.00 7.33
CA GLY A 94 1.76 -2.53 7.85
C GLY A 94 1.09 -3.52 6.91
N LEU A 95 0.92 -3.16 5.63
CA LEU A 95 0.35 -4.06 4.62
C LEU A 95 1.22 -5.30 4.40
N GLY A 96 2.54 -5.13 4.36
CA GLY A 96 3.46 -6.24 4.12
C GLY A 96 3.44 -7.24 5.27
N LEU A 97 3.50 -6.76 6.52
CA LEU A 97 3.44 -7.62 7.71
C LEU A 97 2.08 -8.29 7.83
N TYR A 98 0.98 -7.55 7.64
CA TYR A 98 -0.38 -8.09 7.70
C TYR A 98 -0.61 -9.15 6.62
N GLY A 99 -0.32 -8.82 5.36
CA GLY A 99 -0.48 -9.74 4.23
C GLY A 99 0.40 -10.98 4.36
N LEU A 100 1.66 -10.84 4.76
CA LEU A 100 2.53 -11.98 4.97
C LEU A 100 2.05 -12.88 6.12
N ALA A 101 1.72 -12.29 7.26
CA ALA A 101 1.27 -13.04 8.44
C ALA A 101 0.00 -13.83 8.13
N ASN A 102 -1.00 -13.22 7.49
CA ASN A 102 -2.23 -13.91 7.14
C ASN A 102 -2.05 -14.96 6.04
N THR A 103 -1.21 -14.68 5.03
CA THR A 103 -0.89 -15.66 3.99
C THR A 103 -0.26 -16.90 4.60
N VAL A 104 0.72 -16.73 5.50
CA VAL A 104 1.39 -17.85 6.18
C VAL A 104 0.43 -18.57 7.12
N ALA A 105 -0.32 -17.84 7.95
CA ALA A 105 -1.27 -18.43 8.89
C ALA A 105 -2.35 -19.25 8.17
N GLY A 106 -2.93 -18.70 7.10
CA GLY A 106 -3.91 -19.41 6.30
C GLY A 106 -3.31 -20.59 5.53
N ALA A 107 -2.08 -20.47 5.02
CA ALA A 107 -1.40 -21.60 4.37
C ALA A 107 -1.15 -22.75 5.35
N VAL A 108 -0.74 -22.44 6.58
CA VAL A 108 -0.61 -23.42 7.67
C VAL A 108 -1.98 -24.03 7.99
N ALA A 109 -3.03 -23.22 8.11
CA ALA A 109 -4.39 -23.71 8.37
C ALA A 109 -4.88 -24.70 7.29
N LEU A 110 -4.58 -24.43 6.01
CA LEU A 110 -4.92 -25.32 4.89
C LEU A 110 -4.19 -26.67 4.92
N THR A 111 -3.11 -26.83 5.69
CA THR A 111 -2.47 -28.14 5.88
C THR A 111 -3.28 -29.08 6.79
N GLY A 112 -4.26 -28.56 7.53
CA GLY A 112 -5.05 -29.32 8.50
C GLY A 112 -4.38 -29.53 9.85
N VAL A 113 -3.13 -29.05 10.05
CA VAL A 113 -2.41 -29.17 11.32
C VAL A 113 -3.10 -28.46 12.49
N LEU A 114 -3.95 -27.46 12.18
CA LEU A 114 -4.72 -26.69 13.16
C LEU A 114 -6.13 -27.25 13.39
N GLY A 115 -6.48 -28.38 12.79
CA GLY A 115 -7.83 -28.97 12.84
C GLY A 115 -8.72 -28.55 11.65
N PRO A 116 -10.03 -28.87 11.72
CA PRO A 116 -10.98 -28.52 10.67
C PRO A 116 -11.15 -27.00 10.55
N LEU A 117 -11.32 -26.52 9.32
CA LEU A 117 -11.57 -25.11 9.04
C LEU A 117 -13.06 -24.80 9.14
N ASP A 118 -13.40 -23.72 9.85
CA ASP A 118 -14.78 -23.22 9.94
C ASP A 118 -15.29 -22.69 8.59
N ASP A 119 -14.42 -21.96 7.87
CA ASP A 119 -14.72 -21.41 6.53
C ASP A 119 -13.58 -21.70 5.53
N PRO A 120 -13.62 -22.87 4.86
CA PRO A 120 -12.58 -23.25 3.90
C PRO A 120 -12.53 -22.36 2.65
N VAL A 121 -13.62 -21.69 2.27
CA VAL A 121 -13.67 -20.85 1.07
C VAL A 121 -12.99 -19.52 1.35
N ALA A 122 -13.32 -18.89 2.48
CA ALA A 122 -12.68 -17.67 2.93
C ALA A 122 -11.18 -17.87 3.18
N THR A 123 -10.82 -18.98 3.81
CA THR A 123 -9.40 -19.30 4.06
C THR A 123 -8.60 -19.37 2.76
N ARG A 124 -9.13 -20.06 1.74
CA ARG A 124 -8.47 -20.10 0.41
C ARG A 124 -8.44 -18.74 -0.26
N GLY A 125 -9.51 -17.96 -0.13
CA GLY A 125 -9.60 -16.59 -0.61
C GLY A 125 -8.49 -15.70 -0.07
N HIS A 126 -8.30 -15.73 1.25
CA HIS A 126 -7.24 -15.02 1.94
C HIS A 126 -5.85 -15.43 1.48
N VAL A 127 -5.57 -16.74 1.50
CA VAL A 127 -4.24 -17.31 1.19
C VAL A 127 -3.85 -17.13 -0.29
N LEU A 128 -4.79 -17.25 -1.21
CA LEU A 128 -4.48 -17.29 -2.64
C LEU A 128 -4.68 -15.94 -3.33
N LEU A 129 -5.50 -15.05 -2.77
CA LEU A 129 -5.89 -13.81 -3.42
C LEU A 129 -5.59 -12.58 -2.54
N TRP A 130 -6.31 -12.40 -1.44
CA TRP A 130 -6.34 -11.11 -0.75
C TRP A 130 -5.03 -10.75 -0.05
N ASP A 131 -4.49 -11.67 0.73
CA ASP A 131 -3.29 -11.42 1.54
C ASP A 131 -2.02 -11.36 0.69
N PRO A 132 -1.83 -12.24 -0.32
CA PRO A 132 -0.77 -12.05 -1.31
C PRO A 132 -0.89 -10.74 -2.07
N LEU A 133 -2.10 -10.30 -2.45
CA LEU A 133 -2.29 -9.00 -3.10
C LEU A 133 -1.86 -7.84 -2.19
N PHE A 134 -2.16 -7.89 -0.89
CA PHE A 134 -1.67 -6.90 0.07
C PHE A 134 -0.14 -6.89 0.17
N LEU A 135 0.47 -8.07 0.22
CA LEU A 135 1.92 -8.22 0.26
C LEU A 135 2.57 -7.67 -1.02
N LEU A 136 2.05 -8.02 -2.20
CA LEU A 136 2.55 -7.51 -3.47
C LEU A 136 2.41 -5.99 -3.57
N TRP A 137 1.29 -5.43 -3.08
CA TRP A 137 1.09 -3.99 -3.04
C TRP A 137 2.13 -3.31 -2.14
N ALA A 138 2.37 -3.85 -0.94
CA ALA A 138 3.39 -3.38 -0.01
C ALA A 138 4.80 -3.41 -0.63
N LEU A 139 5.17 -4.52 -1.27
CA LEU A 139 6.48 -4.68 -1.90
C LEU A 139 6.66 -3.71 -3.08
N ALA A 140 5.65 -3.53 -3.92
CA ALA A 140 5.68 -2.58 -5.01
C ALA A 140 5.83 -1.13 -4.51
N LEU A 141 5.09 -0.76 -3.46
CA LEU A 141 5.20 0.55 -2.84
C LEU A 141 6.59 0.77 -2.23
N ALA A 142 7.10 -0.19 -1.46
CA ALA A 142 8.43 -0.14 -0.85
C ALA A 142 9.53 -0.01 -1.92
N ALA A 143 9.45 -0.76 -3.01
CA ALA A 143 10.40 -0.68 -4.12
C ALA A 143 10.40 0.72 -4.76
N GLY A 144 9.22 1.32 -4.97
CA GLY A 144 9.10 2.69 -5.46
C GLY A 144 9.71 3.73 -4.51
N LEU A 145 9.48 3.58 -3.21
CA LEU A 145 10.06 4.45 -2.17
C LEU A 145 11.58 4.28 -2.06
N TRP A 146 12.10 3.06 -2.24
CA TRP A 146 13.52 2.79 -2.24
C TRP A 146 14.22 3.43 -3.44
N ALA A 147 13.70 3.21 -4.66
CA ALA A 147 14.27 3.72 -5.90
C ALA A 147 14.26 5.26 -6.02
N THR A 148 13.45 5.94 -5.20
CA THR A 148 13.42 7.41 -5.08
C THR A 148 14.30 7.94 -3.94
N ARG A 149 14.93 7.07 -3.14
CA ARG A 149 15.91 7.44 -2.09
C ARG A 149 17.26 7.83 -2.70
N GLU A 150 17.73 7.06 -3.66
CA GLU A 150 19.08 7.15 -4.26
C GLU A 150 19.28 8.37 -5.17
N ARG A 151 18.25 9.21 -5.31
CA ARG A 151 18.22 10.35 -6.25
C ARG A 151 18.33 11.71 -5.59
N ARG A 152 18.50 11.77 -4.26
CA ARG A 152 18.87 13.04 -3.63
C ARG A 152 20.30 13.36 -4.07
N PRO A 153 20.54 14.47 -4.78
CA PRO A 153 21.91 14.90 -5.07
C PRO A 153 22.63 15.06 -3.74
N THR A 154 23.80 14.42 -3.60
CA THR A 154 24.80 14.84 -2.64
C THR A 154 25.00 16.35 -2.84
N PRO A 155 25.06 17.19 -1.79
CA PRO A 155 25.33 18.61 -1.97
C PRO A 155 26.74 18.77 -2.56
N GLU A 156 26.84 18.81 -3.89
CA GLU A 156 28.06 19.22 -4.58
C GLU A 156 28.30 20.69 -4.24
N GLY A 157 29.35 20.94 -3.46
CA GLY A 157 29.97 22.27 -3.41
C GLY A 157 29.50 23.20 -2.30
N ALA A 158 29.42 22.75 -1.05
CA ALA A 158 29.54 23.63 0.12
C ALA A 158 30.99 24.16 0.33
N GLY A 159 31.76 24.33 -0.75
CA GLY A 159 33.21 24.49 -0.74
C GLY A 159 33.71 25.49 -1.79
N ARG A 160 33.07 26.64 -1.92
CA ARG A 160 33.72 27.82 -2.50
C ARG A 160 33.19 29.08 -1.85
N ARG A 161 33.72 29.39 -0.66
CA ARG A 161 33.76 30.78 -0.20
C ARG A 161 34.76 31.50 -1.11
N PRO A 162 34.38 32.56 -1.84
CA PRO A 162 35.35 33.48 -2.41
C PRO A 162 36.08 34.12 -1.24
N ASP A 163 37.41 34.00 -1.22
CA ASP A 163 38.25 34.69 -0.26
C ASP A 163 37.93 36.18 -0.30
N ALA A 164 37.62 36.72 0.88
CA ALA A 164 37.33 38.12 1.07
C ALA A 164 38.53 38.97 0.63
N VAL A 165 38.29 39.77 -0.41
CA VAL A 165 38.85 41.10 -0.67
C VAL A 165 39.82 41.57 0.42
N GLY A 166 41.13 41.38 0.16
CA GLY A 166 42.21 42.03 0.88
C GLY A 166 42.36 43.48 0.44
N LEU A 167 41.43 44.34 0.86
CA LEU A 167 41.67 45.79 0.94
C LEU A 167 42.68 46.03 2.07
N ARG A 168 43.96 46.10 1.75
CA ARG A 168 44.94 46.80 2.59
C ARG A 168 45.49 47.99 1.84
N ARG A 169 45.08 49.15 2.33
CA ARG A 169 45.70 50.45 2.12
C ARG A 169 47.18 50.41 2.50
N GLY A 170 48.00 51.09 1.73
CA GLY A 170 49.42 51.37 1.95
C GLY A 170 49.92 52.23 0.81
#